data_AF-A0A820ER88-F1
#
_entry.id   AF-A0A820ER88-F1
#
_cell.length_a   1.000
_cell.length_b   1.000
_cell.length_c   1.000
_cell.angle_alpha   90.00
_cell.angle_beta   90.00
_cell.angle_gamma   90.00
#
_symmetry.space_group_name_H-M   'P 1'
#
loop_
_entity.id
_entity.type
_entity.pdbx_description
1 polymer ?
#
loop_
_entity_poly.entity_id
_entity_poly.type
_entity_poly.pdbx_seq_one_letter_code
_entity_poly.pdbx_strand_id
1 'polypeptide(L)'
;DRIREEASGTEWQRLGVLLLKIGQFNKAEELYKVLLEHTLDEIEKAYYYHQLGYVQIGQGDYEKAIWYYEKDLEIKQKTLPSNHPSLAT
;
A
#
# COMPACT_ATOMS: atom_id res chain seq x y z
N ASP A 1 21.39 -9.22 -10.67
CA ASP A 1 20.38 -10.21 -11.13
C ASP A 1 19.18 -9.53 -11.74
N ARG A 2 19.00 -9.74 -13.05
CA ARG A 2 18.05 -9.05 -13.95
C ARG A 2 16.56 -9.21 -13.57
N ILE A 3 16.25 -10.15 -12.67
CA ILE A 3 14.89 -10.36 -12.13
C ILE A 3 14.43 -9.17 -11.25
N ARG A 4 15.36 -8.39 -10.68
CA ARG A 4 15.03 -7.21 -9.85
C ARG A 4 14.69 -5.96 -10.65
N GLU A 5 14.98 -5.94 -11.95
CA GLU A 5 14.67 -4.82 -12.86
C GLU A 5 13.39 -5.06 -13.69
N GLU A 6 12.99 -6.33 -13.87
CA GLU A 6 11.90 -6.69 -14.80
C GLU A 6 10.51 -6.77 -14.15
N ALA A 7 10.41 -6.76 -12.83
CA ALA A 7 9.11 -6.75 -12.18
C ALA A 7 8.63 -5.32 -11.95
N SER A 8 7.84 -4.81 -12.89
CA SER A 8 7.23 -3.49 -12.77
C SER A 8 6.36 -3.48 -11.49
N GLY A 9 6.39 -2.39 -10.71
CA GLY A 9 5.57 -2.26 -9.50
C GLY A 9 4.10 -2.61 -9.73
N THR A 10 3.61 -2.41 -10.96
CA THR A 10 2.26 -2.74 -11.40
C THR A 10 1.90 -4.24 -11.33
N GLU A 11 2.83 -5.16 -11.58
CA GLU A 11 2.56 -6.60 -11.56
C GLU A 11 2.41 -7.12 -10.14
N TRP A 12 3.31 -6.72 -9.25
CA TRP A 12 3.24 -7.06 -7.83
C TRP A 12 2.05 -6.38 -7.13
N GLN A 13 1.70 -5.14 -7.49
CA GLN A 13 0.48 -4.48 -7.01
C GLN A 13 -0.77 -5.28 -7.39
N ARG A 14 -0.87 -5.76 -8.64
CA ARG A 14 -1.99 -6.61 -9.09
C ARG A 14 -2.05 -7.91 -8.30
N LEU A 15 -0.91 -8.54 -8.04
CA LEU A 15 -0.85 -9.74 -7.19
C LEU A 15 -1.35 -9.47 -5.78
N GLY A 16 -0.94 -8.36 -5.16
CA GLY A 16 -1.41 -7.95 -3.83
C GLY A 16 -2.93 -7.77 -3.78
N VAL A 17 -3.51 -7.10 -4.77
CA VAL A 17 -4.97 -6.93 -4.88
C VAL A 17 -5.67 -8.28 -5.07
N LEU A 18 -5.10 -9.21 -5.84
CA LEU A 18 -5.66 -10.56 -5.98
C LEU A 18 -5.63 -11.31 -4.66
N LEU A 19 -4.52 -11.26 -3.92
CA LEU A 19 -4.38 -11.89 -2.59
C LEU A 19 -5.43 -11.37 -1.61
N LEU A 20 -5.68 -10.06 -1.60
CA LEU A 20 -6.76 -9.44 -0.82
C LEU A 20 -8.14 -9.99 -1.19
N LYS A 21 -8.45 -10.07 -2.49
CA LYS A 21 -9.75 -10.56 -2.98
C LYS A 21 -10.03 -12.02 -2.61
N ILE A 22 -9.00 -12.84 -2.51
CA ILE A 22 -9.13 -14.26 -2.12
C ILE A 22 -8.94 -14.48 -0.61
N GLY A 23 -8.87 -13.41 0.19
CA GLY A 23 -8.76 -13.47 1.65
C GLY A 23 -7.39 -13.93 2.17
N GLN A 24 -6.36 -13.92 1.33
CA GLN A 24 -4.98 -14.29 1.70
C GLN A 24 -4.26 -13.10 2.33
N PHE A 25 -4.80 -12.59 3.44
CA PHE A 25 -4.34 -11.35 4.07
C PHE A 25 -2.87 -11.40 4.52
N ASN A 26 -2.41 -12.51 5.09
CA ASN A 26 -1.01 -12.65 5.53
C ASN A 26 -0.02 -12.52 4.37
N LYS A 27 -0.32 -13.16 3.22
CA LYS A 27 0.52 -13.06 2.01
C LYS A 27 0.49 -11.65 1.43
N ALA A 28 -0.68 -11.00 1.45
CA ALA A 28 -0.80 -9.61 1.02
C ALA A 28 0.02 -8.69 1.94
N GLU A 29 0.00 -8.91 3.27
CA GLU A 29 0.80 -8.14 4.23
C GLU A 29 2.30 -8.25 3.94
N GLU A 30 2.80 -9.47 3.78
CA GLU A 30 4.21 -9.74 3.46
C GLU A 30 4.61 -9.05 2.16
N LEU A 31 3.80 -9.21 1.11
CA LEU A 31 4.07 -8.61 -0.20
C LEU A 31 4.13 -7.07 -0.11
N TYR A 32 3.13 -6.43 0.49
CA TYR A 32 3.09 -4.98 0.56
C TYR A 32 4.19 -4.40 1.46
N LYS A 33 4.63 -5.10 2.51
CA LYS A 33 5.80 -4.68 3.30
C LYS A 33 7.09 -4.73 2.49
N VAL A 34 7.31 -5.80 1.73
CA VAL A 34 8.47 -5.90 0.84
C VAL A 34 8.46 -4.80 -0.21
N LEU A 35 7.31 -4.53 -0.85
CA LEU A 35 7.19 -3.45 -1.83
C LEU A 35 7.43 -2.07 -1.21
N LEU A 36 6.93 -1.85 0.01
CA LEU A 36 7.13 -0.61 0.77
C LEU A 36 8.62 -0.37 1.10
N GLU A 37 9.35 -1.42 1.49
CA GLU A 37 10.79 -1.34 1.81
C GLU A 37 11.66 -1.02 0.59
N HIS A 38 11.22 -1.44 -0.61
CA HIS A 38 12.00 -1.31 -1.84
C HIS A 38 11.59 -0.13 -2.73
N THR A 39 10.45 0.51 -2.50
CA THR A 39 10.06 1.70 -3.28
C THR A 39 10.72 2.97 -2.73
N LEU A 40 11.20 3.83 -3.63
CA LEU A 40 11.71 5.16 -3.32
C LEU A 40 10.66 6.25 -3.58
N ASP A 41 9.59 5.93 -4.31
CA ASP A 41 8.55 6.88 -4.67
C ASP A 41 7.56 7.05 -3.52
N GLU A 42 7.45 8.27 -2.99
CA GLU A 42 6.58 8.56 -1.85
C GLU A 42 5.09 8.31 -2.16
N ILE A 43 4.64 8.59 -3.39
CA ILE A 43 3.26 8.33 -3.79
C ILE A 43 2.98 6.82 -3.83
N GLU A 44 3.92 6.01 -4.32
CA GLU A 44 3.81 4.55 -4.25
C GLU A 44 3.83 4.03 -2.82
N LYS A 45 4.65 4.60 -1.91
CA LYS A 45 4.61 4.25 -0.48
C LYS A 45 3.23 4.51 0.11
N ALA A 46 2.63 5.65 -0.20
CA ALA A 46 1.29 5.99 0.26
C ALA A 46 0.27 4.93 -0.20
N TYR A 47 0.36 4.49 -1.45
CA TYR A 47 -0.45 3.38 -1.95
C TYR A 47 -0.25 2.08 -1.16
N TYR A 48 0.99 1.67 -0.88
CA TYR A 48 1.25 0.44 -0.12
C TYR A 48 0.76 0.54 1.33
N TYR A 49 0.91 1.69 1.98
CA TYR A 49 0.31 1.94 3.29
C TYR A 49 -1.22 1.81 3.25
N HIS A 50 -1.87 2.38 2.23
CA HIS A 50 -3.31 2.21 2.04
C HIS A 50 -3.71 0.74 1.93
N GLN A 51 -2.98 -0.04 1.12
CA GLN A 51 -3.25 -1.47 0.96
C GLN A 51 -3.02 -2.25 2.26
N LEU A 52 -1.98 -1.92 3.03
CA LEU A 52 -1.75 -2.51 4.36
C LEU A 52 -2.88 -2.19 5.33
N GLY A 53 -3.45 -0.98 5.30
CA GLY A 53 -4.66 -0.64 6.06
C GLY A 53 -5.83 -1.56 5.72
N TYR A 54 -6.03 -1.84 4.43
CA TYR A 54 -7.07 -2.76 3.98
C TYR A 54 -6.81 -4.22 4.41
N VAL A 55 -5.53 -4.66 4.39
CA VAL A 55 -5.12 -5.96 4.93
C VAL A 55 -5.51 -6.07 6.41
N GLN A 56 -5.23 -5.05 7.21
CA GLN A 56 -5.54 -5.06 8.65
C GLN A 56 -7.05 -5.08 8.92
N ILE A 57 -7.86 -4.39 8.11
CA ILE A 57 -9.32 -4.53 8.15
C ILE A 57 -9.73 -5.99 7.92
N GLY A 58 -9.15 -6.65 6.90
CA GLY A 58 -9.41 -8.06 6.62
C GLY A 58 -9.02 -9.01 7.75
N GLN A 59 -8.00 -8.65 8.54
CA GLN A 59 -7.54 -9.40 9.71
C GLN A 59 -8.30 -9.02 11.01
N GLY A 60 -9.11 -7.96 10.99
CA GLY A 60 -9.85 -7.46 12.15
C GLY A 60 -9.05 -6.54 13.10
N ASP A 61 -7.84 -6.12 12.71
CA ASP A 61 -7.00 -5.19 13.48
C ASP A 61 -7.25 -3.74 13.02
N TYR A 62 -8.34 -3.16 13.52
CA TYR A 62 -8.76 -1.82 13.10
C TYR A 62 -7.81 -0.71 13.61
N GLU A 63 -7.14 -0.91 14.73
CA GLU A 63 -6.18 0.07 15.26
C GLU A 63 -4.97 0.19 14.34
N LYS A 64 -4.41 -0.95 13.91
CA LYS A 64 -3.32 -0.96 12.95
C LYS A 64 -3.76 -0.51 11.55
N ALA A 65 -5.02 -0.75 11.18
CA ALA A 65 -5.59 -0.21 9.94
C ALA A 65 -5.60 1.33 9.94
N ILE A 66 -6.04 1.96 11.03
CA ILE A 66 -6.02 3.42 11.21
C ILE A 66 -4.60 3.94 11.08
N TRP A 67 -3.64 3.34 11.77
CA TRP A 67 -2.24 3.74 11.70
C TRP A 67 -1.70 3.75 10.26
N TYR A 68 -2.03 2.73 9.47
CA TYR A 68 -1.61 2.66 8.07
C TYR A 68 -2.28 3.71 7.20
N TYR A 69 -3.56 4.00 7.41
CA TYR A 69 -4.24 5.07 6.68
C TYR A 69 -3.74 6.47 7.05
N GLU A 70 -3.36 6.69 8.31
CA GLU A 70 -2.70 7.93 8.73
C GLU A 70 -1.36 8.12 8.01
N LYS A 71 -0.58 7.04 7.83
CA LYS A 71 0.69 7.08 7.06
C LYS A 71 0.46 7.40 5.59
N ASP A 72 -0.53 6.77 4.95
CA ASP A 72 -0.95 7.09 3.58
C ASP A 72 -1.34 8.57 3.44
N LEU A 73 -2.17 9.07 4.35
CA LEU A 73 -2.65 10.45 4.34
C LEU A 73 -1.52 11.46 4.58
N GLU A 74 -0.63 11.18 5.53
CA GLU A 74 0.53 12.04 5.85
C GLU A 74 1.40 12.27 4.61
N ILE A 75 1.65 11.21 3.83
CA ILE A 75 2.45 11.32 2.61
C ILE A 75 1.68 12.10 1.55
N LYS A 76 0.43 11.73 1.27
CA LYS A 76 -0.41 12.43 0.27
C LYS A 76 -0.50 13.92 0.54
N GLN A 77 -0.65 14.33 1.80
CA GLN A 77 -0.69 15.75 2.19
C GLN A 77 0.62 16.49 1.95
N LYS A 78 1.77 15.80 2.07
CA LYS A 78 3.09 16.38 1.79
C LYS A 78 3.41 16.45 0.30
N THR A 79 2.92 15.51 -0.49
CA THR A 79 3.30 15.34 -1.89
C THR A 79 2.31 15.93 -2.88
N LEU A 80 1.02 16.01 -2.54
CA LEU A 80 -0.04 16.43 -3.46
C LEU A 80 -0.49 17.87 -3.19
N PRO A 81 -0.94 18.60 -4.23
CA PRO A 81 -1.63 19.87 -4.05
C PRO A 81 -2.86 19.72 -3.16
N SER A 82 -3.18 20.74 -2.38
CA SER A 82 -4.31 20.71 -1.42
C SER A 82 -5.68 20.47 -2.05
N ASN A 83 -5.84 20.69 -3.35
CA ASN A 83 -7.07 20.45 -4.11
C ASN A 83 -7.09 19.08 -4.83
N HIS A 84 -6.12 18.20 -4.57
CA HIS A 84 -6.04 16.90 -5.22
C HIS A 84 -7.21 15.99 -4.79
N PRO A 85 -7.87 15.27 -5.71
CA PRO A 85 -9.03 14.41 -5.38
C PRO A 85 -8.76 13.37 -4.28
N SER A 86 -7.53 12.85 -4.20
CA SER A 86 -7.11 11.91 -3.15
C SER A 86 -7.08 12.49 -1.73
N LEU A 87 -7.22 13.81 -1.57
CA LEU A 87 -7.35 14.51 -0.28
C LEU A 87 -8.77 14.98 0.00
N ALA A 88 -9.72 14.73 -0.91
CA ALA A 88 -11.12 15.08 -0.68
C ALA A 88 -11.69 14.25 0.47
N THR A 89 -12.14 14.95 1.52
CA THR A 89 -12.80 14.42 2.73
C THR A 89 -14.31 14.48 2.62
#